data_AF-A0A2N2SWT1-F1
#
_entry.id   AF-A0A2N2SWT1-F1
#
_cell.length_a   1.000
_cell.length_b   1.000
_cell.length_c   1.000
_cell.angle_alpha   90.00
_cell.angle_beta   90.00
_cell.angle_gamma   90.00
#
_symmetry.space_group_name_H-M   'P 1'
#
loop_
_entity.id
_entity.type
_entity.pdbx_description
1 polymer ?
#
loop_
_entity_poly.entity_id
_entity_poly.type
_entity_poly.pdbx_seq_one_letter_code
_entity_poly.pdbx_strand_id
1 'polypeptide(L)' 'MSVQHLTAAAAAALILLSISACSSDSGATLTAPDAHAQAQAGALTLIDIRRPDEWRQTGVAQDALQINMA' A
#
# COMPACT_ATOMS: atom_id res chain seq x y z
N MET A 1 34.76 -13.70 -27.26
CA MET A 1 34.56 -12.44 -26.52
C MET A 1 33.10 -11.97 -26.52
N SER A 2 32.37 -11.95 -27.65
CA SER A 2 30.97 -11.44 -27.69
C SER A 2 29.96 -12.15 -26.79
N VAL A 3 30.07 -13.47 -26.58
CA VAL A 3 29.09 -14.25 -25.80
C VAL A 3 29.17 -13.95 -24.30
N GLN A 4 30.39 -13.68 -23.79
CA GLN A 4 30.64 -13.37 -22.37
C GLN A 4 30.07 -12.00 -21.98
N HIS A 5 30.14 -11.03 -22.88
CA HIS A 5 29.54 -9.72 -22.68
C HIS A 5 28.00 -9.79 -22.70
N LEU A 6 27.41 -10.61 -23.57
CA LEU A 6 25.97 -10.86 -23.58
C LEU A 6 25.48 -11.51 -22.28
N THR A 7 26.20 -12.51 -21.76
CA THR A 7 25.84 -13.16 -20.50
C THR A 7 25.98 -12.23 -19.30
N ALA A 8 27.02 -11.40 -19.27
CA ALA A 8 27.21 -10.41 -18.21
C ALA A 8 26.13 -9.32 -18.24
N ALA A 9 25.75 -8.85 -19.44
CA ALA A 9 24.67 -7.88 -19.60
C ALA A 9 23.31 -8.45 -19.17
N ALA A 10 23.00 -9.71 -19.52
CA ALA A 10 21.77 -10.37 -19.11
C ALA A 10 21.70 -10.57 -17.58
N ALA A 11 22.80 -10.95 -16.94
CA ALA A 11 22.87 -11.08 -15.49
C ALA A 11 22.69 -9.72 -14.79
N ALA A 12 23.34 -8.66 -15.30
CA ALA A 12 23.18 -7.31 -14.77
C ALA A 12 21.74 -6.79 -14.92
N ALA A 13 21.09 -7.05 -16.06
CA ALA A 13 19.69 -6.69 -16.28
C ALA A 13 18.75 -7.43 -15.32
N LEU A 14 18.98 -8.72 -15.07
CA LEU A 14 18.19 -9.51 -14.13
C LEU A 14 18.34 -9.00 -12.69
N ILE A 15 19.56 -8.65 -12.27
CA ILE A 15 19.83 -8.06 -10.97
C ILE A 15 19.11 -6.72 -10.83
N LEU A 16 19.22 -5.83 -11.82
CA LEU A 16 18.57 -4.51 -11.80
C LEU A 16 17.04 -4.63 -11.72
N LEU A 17 16.44 -5.58 -12.44
CA LEU A 17 14.99 -5.79 -12.43
C LEU A 17 14.49 -6.37 -11.09
N SER A 18 15.33 -7.12 -10.38
CA SER A 18 14.97 -7.76 -9.10
C SER A 18 14.90 -6.76 -7.94
N ILE A 19 15.59 -5.61 -8.05
CA ILE A 19 15.67 -4.60 -6.97
C ILE A 19 14.34 -3.83 -6.82
N SER A 20 13.58 -3.63 -7.91
CA SER A 20 12.28 -2.95 -7.86
C SER A 20 11.17 -3.78 -7.22
N ALA A 21 11.32 -5.10 -7.08
CA ALA A 21 10.28 -5.97 -6.52
C ALA A 21 10.16 -5.86 -4.98
N CYS A 22 11.15 -5.28 -4.31
CA CYS A 22 11.17 -5.14 -2.85
C CYS A 22 10.74 -3.76 -2.35
N SER A 23 10.24 -2.86 -3.22
CA SER A 23 9.73 -1.57 -2.76
C SER A 23 8.39 -1.75 -2.05
N SER A 24 8.39 -1.59 -0.73
CA SER A 24 7.16 -1.47 0.07
C SER A 24 6.48 -0.14 -0.28
N ASP A 25 5.69 -0.11 -1.35
CA ASP A 25 4.81 1.02 -1.60
C ASP A 25 3.63 0.93 -0.63
N SER A 26 3.71 1.67 0.47
CA SER A 26 2.62 1.80 1.44
C SER A 26 1.47 2.66 0.89
N GLY A 27 1.55 3.11 -0.37
CA GLY A 27 0.59 4.01 -0.99
C GLY A 27 0.75 5.45 -0.50
N ALA A 28 -0.12 6.32 -1.01
CA ALA A 28 -0.15 7.72 -0.62
C ALA A 28 -0.78 7.90 0.77
N THR A 29 -0.07 8.61 1.66
CA THR A 29 -0.62 9.05 2.95
C THR A 29 -1.50 10.28 2.75
N LEU A 30 -2.76 10.19 3.17
CA LEU A 30 -3.71 11.30 3.14
C LEU A 30 -3.83 11.95 4.52
N THR A 31 -4.12 13.24 4.55
CA THR A 31 -4.54 13.90 5.80
C THR A 31 -5.96 13.45 6.16
N ALA A 32 -6.30 13.48 7.45
CA ALA A 32 -7.64 13.08 7.89
C ALA A 32 -8.78 13.89 7.23
N PRO A 33 -8.69 15.23 7.09
CA PRO A 33 -9.70 16.00 6.36
C PRO A 33 -9.83 15.59 4.89
N ASP A 34 -8.72 15.37 4.19
CA ASP A 34 -8.75 14.99 2.77
C ASP A 34 -9.34 13.60 2.57
N ALA A 35 -8.98 12.65 3.43
CA ALA A 35 -9.52 11.29 3.41
C ALA A 35 -11.04 11.30 3.66
N HIS A 36 -11.48 12.08 4.63
CA HIS A 36 -12.91 12.23 4.93
C HIS A 36 -13.68 12.86 3.76
N ALA A 37 -13.16 13.94 3.16
CA ALA A 37 -13.79 14.59 2.02
C ALA A 37 -13.93 13.67 0.80
N GLN A 38 -12.87 12.91 0.50
CA GLN A 38 -12.89 11.94 -0.60
C GLN A 38 -13.81 10.74 -0.32
N ALA A 39 -13.89 10.29 0.93
CA ALA A 39 -14.83 9.23 1.32
C ALA A 39 -16.28 9.68 1.15
N GLN A 40 -16.61 10.90 1.61
CA GLN A 40 -17.93 11.51 1.44
C GLN A 40 -18.29 11.72 -0.04
N ALA A 41 -17.29 12.00 -0.89
CA ALA A 41 -17.47 12.11 -2.33
C ALA A 41 -17.61 10.75 -3.04
N GLY A 42 -17.47 9.62 -2.33
CA GLY A 42 -17.46 8.28 -2.90
C GLY A 42 -16.22 7.97 -3.76
N ALA A 43 -15.18 8.81 -3.67
CA ALA A 43 -13.94 8.66 -4.44
C ALA A 43 -12.96 7.67 -3.80
N LEU A 44 -13.12 7.37 -2.51
CA LEU A 44 -12.35 6.35 -1.81
C LEU A 44 -13.24 5.53 -0.87
N THR A 45 -12.80 4.30 -0.57
CA THR A 45 -13.39 3.46 0.48
C THR A 45 -12.49 3.54 1.71
N LEU A 46 -13.06 3.96 2.84
CA LEU A 46 -12.34 4.00 4.11
C LEU A 46 -12.44 2.64 4.79
N ILE A 47 -11.31 2.03 5.16
CA ILE A 47 -11.26 0.74 5.85
C ILE A 47 -10.53 0.92 7.18
N ASP A 48 -11.21 0.64 8.29
CA ASP A 48 -10.64 0.59 9.63
C ASP A 48 -10.18 -0.85 9.91
N ILE A 49 -8.85 -1.03 10.02
CA ILE A 49 -8.20 -2.33 10.25
C ILE A 49 -7.81 -2.56 11.71
N ARG A 50 -8.29 -1.70 12.64
CA ARG A 50 -8.02 -1.86 14.07
C ARG A 50 -8.75 -3.08 14.63
N ARG A 51 -8.46 -3.42 15.88
CA ARG A 51 -9.17 -4.49 16.56
C ARG A 51 -10.54 -4.05 17.07
N PRO A 52 -11.49 -4.98 17.27
CA PRO A 52 -12.83 -4.65 17.79
C PRO A 52 -12.87 -4.01 19.18
N ASP A 53 -11.88 -4.22 20.05
CA ASP A 53 -11.77 -3.52 21.33
C ASP A 53 -11.52 -2.02 21.15
N GLU A 54 -10.71 -1.64 20.16
CA GLU A 54 -10.39 -0.24 19.86
C GLU A 54 -11.60 0.50 19.30
N TRP A 55 -12.35 -0.14 18.39
CA TRP A 55 -13.60 0.41 17.85
C TRP A 55 -14.64 0.68 18.93
N ARG A 56 -14.77 -0.22 19.90
CA ARG A 56 -15.71 -0.03 21.02
C ARG A 56 -15.29 1.09 21.96
N GLN A 57 -13.98 1.38 22.06
CA GLN A 57 -13.45 2.41 22.94
C GLN A 57 -13.61 3.81 22.34
N THR A 58 -13.30 3.98 21.05
CA THR A 58 -13.23 5.32 20.43
C THR A 58 -14.29 5.57 19.37
N GLY A 59 -15.04 4.54 18.98
CA GLY A 59 -15.87 4.57 17.77
C GLY A 59 -15.05 4.34 16.50
N VAL A 60 -15.77 4.40 15.38
CA VAL A 60 -15.27 4.19 14.02
C VAL A 60 -15.64 5.42 13.19
N ALA A 61 -14.79 5.79 12.23
CA ALA A 61 -15.07 6.89 11.31
C ALA A 61 -16.36 6.64 10.51
N GLN A 62 -17.07 7.71 10.17
CA GLN A 62 -18.29 7.61 9.38
C GLN A 62 -18.00 6.95 8.04
N ASP A 63 -18.90 6.05 7.61
CA ASP A 63 -18.84 5.30 6.35
C ASP A 63 -17.62 4.38 6.20
N ALA A 64 -16.84 4.16 7.27
CA ALA A 64 -15.72 3.24 7.24
C ALA A 64 -16.16 1.78 7.38
N LEU A 65 -15.59 0.92 6.53
CA LEU A 65 -15.72 -0.53 6.63
C LEU A 65 -14.78 -1.07 7.70
N GLN A 66 -15.27 -2.00 8.51
CA GLN A 66 -14.51 -2.61 9.60
C GLN A 66 -13.99 -3.98 9.17
N ILE A 67 -12.67 -4.17 9.16
CA ILE A 67 -12.05 -5.47 8.87
C ILE A 67 -11.06 -5.79 10.00
N ASN A 68 -11.39 -6.79 10.82
CA ASN A 68 -10.45 -7.29 11.81
C ASN A 68 -9.39 -8.16 11.12
N MET A 69 -8.13 -7.77 11.20
CA MET A 69 -7.00 -8.50 10.59
C MET A 69 -6.13 -9.24 11.63
N ALA A 70 -6.53 -9.23 12.90
CA ALA A 70 -5.89 -9.95 14.00
C ALA A 70 -6.41 -11.39 14.13
#